data_AF-A0A7G2IKX1-F1
#
_entry.id   AF-A0A7G2IKX1-F1
#
_cell.length_a   1.000
_cell.length_b   1.000
_cell.length_c   1.000
_cell.angle_alpha   90.00
_cell.angle_beta   90.00
_cell.angle_gamma   90.00
#
_symmetry.space_group_name_H-M   'P 1'
#
loop_
_entity.id
_entity.type
_entity.pdbx_description
1 polymer ?
#
loop_
_entity_poly.entity_id
_entity_poly.type
_entity_poly.pdbx_seq_one_letter_code
_entity_poly.pdbx_strand_id
1 'polypeptide(L)'
;MNSVLNVTQAEQTFVFDNVYFQPVPALLCEFSAPVKLEYKWSDQQLTFLMRHARNDFSRWDAAQSLLATYIKLNVARHQQGQPLSLPVHVPMHSAQFCWMRKSIRRWRQRS
;
A
#
# COMPACT_ATOMS: atom_id res chain seq x y z
N MET A 1 -10.99 -19.84 -9.23
CA MET A 1 -10.31 -18.74 -9.98
C MET A 1 -9.12 -18.29 -9.15
N ASN A 2 -7.91 -18.36 -9.70
CA ASN A 2 -6.68 -17.97 -9.01
C ASN A 2 -6.39 -16.49 -9.33
N SER A 3 -6.16 -15.67 -8.29
CA SER A 3 -5.85 -14.24 -8.42
C SER A 3 -4.36 -13.94 -8.47
N VAL A 4 -3.51 -14.97 -8.44
CA VAL A 4 -2.06 -14.84 -8.49
C VAL A 4 -1.60 -14.79 -9.95
N LEU A 5 -0.90 -13.70 -10.31
CA LEU A 5 -0.29 -13.53 -11.62
C LEU A 5 1.15 -14.07 -11.60
N ASN A 6 1.49 -14.92 -12.56
CA ASN A 6 2.86 -15.41 -12.74
C ASN A 6 3.64 -14.40 -13.58
N VAL A 7 4.47 -13.60 -12.92
CA VAL A 7 5.38 -12.65 -13.57
C VAL A 7 6.72 -13.35 -13.76
N THR A 8 7.04 -13.76 -14.99
CA THR A 8 8.25 -14.54 -15.30
C THR A 8 9.20 -13.82 -16.26
N GLN A 9 8.73 -12.77 -16.92
CA GLN A 9 9.50 -11.98 -17.87
C GLN A 9 9.93 -10.65 -17.22
N ALA A 10 10.94 -10.00 -17.80
CA ALA A 10 11.38 -8.68 -17.35
C ALA A 10 10.28 -7.61 -17.51
N GLU A 11 9.46 -7.75 -18.57
CA GLU A 11 8.29 -6.92 -18.82
C GLU A 11 7.16 -7.84 -19.33
N GLN A 12 5.96 -7.69 -18.80
CA GLN A 12 4.80 -8.52 -19.15
C GLN A 12 3.51 -7.72 -18.98
N THR A 13 2.58 -7.89 -19.92
CA THR A 13 1.26 -7.25 -19.85
C THR A 13 0.19 -8.28 -19.51
N PHE A 14 -0.71 -7.93 -18.57
CA PHE A 14 -1.88 -8.72 -18.21
C PHE A 14 -3.14 -7.94 -18.58
N VAL A 15 -4.04 -8.57 -19.33
CA VAL A 15 -5.31 -7.97 -19.77
C VAL A 15 -6.45 -8.67 -19.03
N PHE A 16 -7.39 -7.87 -18.51
CA PHE A 16 -8.58 -8.34 -17.81
C PHE A 16 -9.83 -7.86 -18.54
N ASP A 17 -10.66 -8.79 -18.99
CA ASP A 17 -11.94 -8.49 -19.63
C ASP A 17 -13.06 -8.32 -18.60
N ASN A 18 -14.21 -7.77 -19.03
CA ASN A 18 -15.40 -7.57 -18.21
C ASN A 18 -15.18 -6.66 -16.98
N VAL A 19 -14.36 -5.62 -17.13
CA VAL A 19 -14.13 -4.58 -16.12
C VAL A 19 -15.12 -3.44 -16.34
N TYR A 20 -16.25 -3.48 -15.62
CA TYR A 20 -17.36 -2.54 -15.81
C TYR A 20 -17.12 -1.12 -15.26
N PHE A 21 -16.11 -0.95 -14.39
CA PHE A 21 -15.75 0.33 -13.77
C PHE A 21 -14.24 0.44 -13.65
N GLN A 22 -13.71 1.67 -13.65
CA GLN A 22 -12.28 1.90 -13.44
C GLN A 22 -11.84 1.33 -12.07
N PRO A 23 -10.94 0.32 -12.04
CA PRO A 23 -10.58 -0.34 -10.81
C PRO A 23 -9.54 0.46 -10.01
N VAL A 24 -9.58 0.31 -8.69
CA VAL A 24 -8.46 0.66 -7.81
C VAL A 24 -7.73 -0.64 -7.48
N PRO A 25 -6.55 -0.91 -8.07
CA PRO A 25 -5.87 -2.18 -7.90
C PRO A 25 -5.33 -2.33 -6.46
N ALA A 26 -5.36 -3.54 -5.92
CA ALA A 26 -4.61 -3.90 -4.72
C ALA A 26 -3.46 -4.82 -5.15
N LEU A 27 -2.28 -4.25 -5.34
CA LEU A 27 -1.11 -4.96 -5.86
C LEU A 27 -0.33 -5.63 -4.73
N LEU A 28 0.41 -6.71 -5.05
CA LEU A 28 1.25 -7.46 -4.11
C LEU A 28 0.54 -7.86 -2.80
N CYS A 29 -0.75 -8.24 -2.91
CA CYS A 29 -1.56 -8.63 -1.77
C CYS A 29 -0.89 -9.73 -0.94
N GLU A 30 -0.95 -9.58 0.38
CA GLU A 30 -0.32 -10.49 1.36
C GLU A 30 1.19 -10.66 1.19
N PHE A 31 1.87 -9.69 0.56
CA PHE A 31 3.30 -9.73 0.28
C PHE A 31 3.66 -11.00 -0.52
N SER A 32 2.90 -11.26 -1.59
CA SER A 32 3.01 -12.47 -2.42
C SER A 32 4.40 -12.72 -2.99
N ALA A 33 5.25 -11.69 -3.06
CA ALA A 33 6.66 -11.80 -3.39
C ALA A 33 7.49 -10.76 -2.60
N PRO A 34 8.75 -11.07 -2.22
CA PRO A 34 9.62 -10.17 -1.47
C PRO A 34 10.29 -9.12 -2.37
N VAL A 35 9.48 -8.30 -3.03
CA VAL A 35 9.93 -7.31 -4.02
C VAL A 35 9.60 -5.87 -3.60
N LYS A 36 10.35 -4.90 -4.13
CA LYS A 36 9.98 -3.48 -4.03
C LYS A 36 8.97 -3.18 -5.13
N LEU A 37 7.76 -2.81 -4.73
CA LEU A 37 6.72 -2.40 -5.66
C LEU A 37 6.85 -0.90 -5.95
N GLU A 38 7.00 -0.56 -7.23
CA GLU A 38 6.96 0.82 -7.70
C GLU A 38 5.66 1.07 -8.46
N TYR A 39 4.71 1.73 -7.81
CA TYR A 39 3.47 2.18 -8.44
C TYR A 39 3.13 3.59 -7.96
N LYS A 40 2.77 4.47 -8.89
CA LYS A 40 2.42 5.86 -8.61
C LYS A 40 0.98 5.94 -8.10
N TRP A 41 0.78 5.54 -6.85
CA TRP A 41 -0.51 5.66 -6.18
C TRP A 41 -0.93 7.13 -6.02
N SER A 42 -2.22 7.40 -6.23
CA SER A 42 -2.82 8.64 -5.73
C SER A 42 -3.30 8.47 -4.30
N ASP A 43 -3.35 9.57 -3.54
CA ASP A 43 -3.82 9.53 -2.15
C ASP A 43 -5.27 9.03 -2.05
N GLN A 44 -6.10 9.34 -3.05
CA GLN A 44 -7.48 8.84 -3.14
C GLN A 44 -7.52 7.33 -3.30
N GLN A 45 -6.64 6.75 -4.13
CA GLN A 45 -6.54 5.30 -4.29
C GLN A 45 -6.07 4.63 -2.99
N LEU A 46 -5.06 5.17 -2.32
CA LEU A 46 -4.57 4.64 -1.05
C LEU A 46 -5.66 4.70 0.03
N THR A 47 -6.34 5.85 0.13
CA THR A 47 -7.44 6.03 1.09
C THR A 47 -8.62 5.11 0.76
N PHE A 48 -8.90 4.87 -0.52
CA PHE A 48 -9.89 3.89 -0.95
C PHE A 48 -9.50 2.48 -0.52
N LEU A 49 -8.25 2.07 -0.75
CA LEU A 49 -7.72 0.77 -0.32
C LEU A 49 -7.78 0.60 1.20
N MET A 50 -7.45 1.63 1.97
CA MET A 50 -7.56 1.61 3.44
C MET A 50 -8.97 1.31 3.93
N ARG A 51 -10.01 1.80 3.23
CA ARG A 51 -11.43 1.61 3.60
C ARG A 51 -12.02 0.33 3.04
N HIS A 52 -11.68 -0.01 1.80
CA HIS A 52 -12.41 -1.01 1.00
C HIS A 52 -11.63 -2.27 0.68
N ALA A 53 -10.31 -2.33 0.91
CA ALA A 53 -9.56 -3.56 0.65
C ALA A 53 -10.10 -4.72 1.51
N ARG A 54 -10.14 -5.92 0.95
CA ARG A 54 -10.70 -7.10 1.62
C ARG A 54 -9.81 -7.66 2.71
N ASN A 55 -8.49 -7.59 2.55
CA ASN A 55 -7.50 -8.09 3.49
C ASN A 55 -6.92 -6.97 4.35
N ASP A 56 -6.61 -7.30 5.60
CA ASP A 56 -6.03 -6.33 6.54
C ASP A 56 -4.62 -5.89 6.12
N PHE A 57 -3.85 -6.76 5.46
CA PHE A 57 -2.53 -6.42 4.96
C PHE A 57 -2.59 -5.28 3.94
N SER A 58 -3.46 -5.35 2.91
CA SER A 58 -3.49 -4.30 1.90
C SER A 58 -4.06 -2.99 2.44
N ARG A 59 -4.96 -3.03 3.45
CA ARG A 59 -5.38 -1.81 4.17
C ARG A 59 -4.20 -1.16 4.89
N TRP A 60 -3.40 -1.98 5.57
CA TRP A 60 -2.21 -1.52 6.29
C TRP A 60 -1.13 -1.01 5.33
N ASP A 61 -0.84 -1.74 4.26
CA ASP A 61 0.19 -1.39 3.27
C ASP A 61 -0.16 -0.09 2.52
N ALA A 62 -1.44 0.12 2.21
CA ALA A 62 -1.92 1.37 1.65
C ALA A 62 -1.70 2.56 2.62
N ALA A 63 -1.92 2.35 3.92
CA ALA A 63 -1.66 3.37 4.92
C ALA A 63 -0.16 3.66 5.10
N GLN A 64 0.70 2.64 5.08
CA GLN A 64 2.16 2.83 5.11
C GLN A 64 2.66 3.58 3.88
N SER A 65 2.14 3.23 2.70
CA SER A 65 2.45 3.92 1.44
C SER A 65 2.07 5.41 1.51
N LEU A 66 0.88 5.70 2.05
CA LEU A 66 0.40 7.08 2.24
C LEU A 66 1.29 7.85 3.21
N LEU A 67 1.59 7.26 4.38
CA LEU A 67 2.47 7.85 5.39
C LEU A 67 3.88 8.07 4.86
N ALA A 68 4.44 7.14 4.09
CA ALA A 68 5.78 7.27 3.53
C ALA A 68 5.91 8.50 2.62
N THR A 69 4.89 8.80 1.82
CA THR A 69 4.82 10.00 0.99
C THR A 69 4.87 11.27 1.85
N TYR A 70 4.03 11.33 2.89
CA TYR A 70 3.96 12.50 3.77
C TYR A 70 5.17 12.66 4.68
N ILE A 71 5.80 11.57 5.12
CA ILE A 71 7.04 11.61 5.88
C ILE A 71 8.15 12.22 5.02
N LYS A 72 8.32 11.75 3.78
CA LYS A 72 9.32 12.30 2.85
C LYS A 72 9.08 13.79 2.60
N LEU A 73 7.83 14.19 2.34
CA LEU A 73 7.44 15.58 2.17
C LEU A 73 7.83 16.43 3.38
N ASN A 74 7.46 15.97 4.58
CA ASN A 74 7.65 16.74 5.80
C ASN A 74 9.10 16.77 6.29
N VAL A 75 9.91 15.75 5.99
CA VAL A 75 11.36 15.79 6.22
C VAL A 75 12.01 16.89 5.38
N ALA A 76 11.64 16.99 4.09
CA ALA A 76 12.13 18.06 3.23
C ALA A 76 11.69 19.46 3.71
N ARG A 77 10.44 19.59 4.17
CA ARG A 77 9.91 20.85 4.75
C ARG A 77 10.65 21.24 6.04
N HIS A 78 10.89 20.28 6.92
CA HIS A 78 11.60 20.50 8.18
C HIS A 78 13.03 20.98 7.94
N GLN A 79 13.74 20.42 6.94
CA GLN A 79 15.06 20.89 6.54
C GLN A 79 15.05 22.34 6.04
N GLN A 80 13.91 22.83 5.54
CA GLN A 80 13.71 24.20 5.09
C GLN A 80 13.12 25.11 6.20
N GLY A 81 13.02 24.63 7.44
CA GLY A 81 12.41 25.38 8.56
C GLY A 81 10.90 25.59 8.42
N GLN A 82 10.23 24.84 7.53
CA GLN A 82 8.79 24.94 7.31
C GLN A 82 8.02 24.01 8.27
N PRO A 83 6.80 24.39 8.69
CA PRO A 83 5.98 23.55 9.56
C PRO A 83 5.45 22.32 8.83
N LEU A 84 5.07 21.31 9.64
CA LEU A 84 4.44 20.07 9.20
C LEU A 84 3.17 20.37 8.39
N SER A 85 3.00 19.67 7.27
CA SER A 85 1.82 19.73 6.41
C SER A 85 1.28 18.32 6.19
N LEU A 86 0.02 18.11 6.58
CA LEU A 86 -0.73 16.87 6.40
C LEU A 86 -2.13 17.22 5.89
N PRO A 87 -2.65 16.55 4.85
CA PRO A 87 -4.00 16.77 4.38
C PRO A 87 -5.01 16.12 5.32
N VAL A 88 -6.16 16.79 5.48
CA VAL A 88 -7.24 16.42 6.41
C VAL A 88 -7.84 15.03 6.13
N HIS A 89 -7.74 14.53 4.89
CA HIS A 89 -8.39 13.28 4.50
C HIS A 89 -7.61 12.00 4.87
N VAL A 90 -6.38 12.12 5.39
CA VAL A 90 -5.52 10.97 5.76
C VAL A 90 -6.06 10.34 7.05
N PRO A 91 -6.70 9.16 7.02
CA PRO A 91 -7.28 8.55 8.21
C PRO A 91 -6.16 7.93 9.05
N MET A 92 -5.96 8.42 10.28
CA MET A 92 -5.00 7.85 11.21
C MET A 92 -5.70 6.81 12.10
N HIS A 93 -5.86 5.57 11.60
CA HIS A 93 -6.48 4.48 12.38
C HIS A 93 -5.45 3.66 13.17
N SER A 94 -5.57 3.64 14.50
CA SER A 94 -4.66 2.98 15.45
C SER A 94 -4.59 1.45 15.35
N ALA A 95 -5.59 0.80 14.74
CA ALA A 95 -5.66 -0.67 14.64
C ALA A 95 -4.54 -1.29 13.77
N GLN A 96 -3.94 -0.51 12.89
CA GLN A 96 -2.93 -0.95 11.92
C GLN A 96 -1.59 -1.33 12.56
N PHE A 97 -1.22 -0.70 13.68
CA PHE A 97 0.05 -0.97 14.38
C PHE A 97 0.08 -2.35 15.07
N CYS A 98 -1.05 -2.84 15.57
CA CYS A 98 -1.13 -4.12 16.29
C CYS A 98 -0.95 -5.32 15.36
N TRP A 99 -1.49 -5.23 14.14
CA TRP A 99 -1.37 -6.26 13.11
C TRP A 99 0.07 -6.37 12.57
N MET A 100 0.74 -5.24 12.33
CA MET A 100 2.14 -5.17 11.89
C MET A 100 3.10 -5.95 12.80
N ARG A 101 2.99 -5.79 14.13
CA ARG A 101 3.82 -6.55 15.09
C ARG A 101 3.58 -8.06 14.99
N LYS A 102 2.35 -8.49 14.69
CA LYS A 102 2.01 -9.91 14.54
C LYS A 102 2.52 -10.49 13.21
N SER A 103 2.41 -9.73 12.12
CA SER A 103 2.82 -10.19 10.78
C SER A 103 4.34 -10.23 10.61
N ILE A 104 5.08 -9.24 11.12
CA ILE A 104 6.55 -9.28 11.15
C ILE A 104 7.06 -10.45 12.00
N ARG A 105 6.41 -10.73 13.14
CA ARG A 105 6.74 -11.92 13.97
C ARG A 105 6.44 -13.22 13.22
N ARG A 106 5.33 -13.30 12.50
CA ARG A 106 4.93 -14.49 11.73
C ARG A 106 5.88 -14.75 10.54
N TRP A 107 6.39 -13.69 9.91
CA TRP A 107 7.39 -13.80 8.84
C TRP A 107 8.76 -14.25 9.39
N ARG A 108 9.22 -13.65 10.51
CA ARG A 108 10.48 -14.02 11.18
C ARG A 108 10.50 -15.47 11.71
N GLN A 109 9.35 -16.11 11.87
CA GLN A 109 9.23 -17.51 12.28
C GLN A 109 9.12 -18.49 11.11
N ARG A 110 9.08 -18.01 9.87
CA ARG A 110 9.06 -18.82 8.64
C ARG A 110 10.35 -18.71 7.82
N SER A 111 11.37 -18.01 8.35
CA SER A 111 12.74 -17.91 7.84
C SER A 111 13.69 -18.56 8.82
#